data_AF-A0A4U9HY63-F1
#
_entry.id   AF-A0A4U9HY63-F1
#
_cell.length_a   1.000
_cell.length_b   1.000
_cell.length_c   1.000
_cell.angle_alpha   90.00
_cell.angle_beta   90.00
_cell.angle_gamma   90.00
#
_symmetry.space_group_name_H-M   'P 1'
#
loop_
_entity.id
_entity.type
_entity.pdbx_description
1 polymer ?
#
loop_
_entity_poly.entity_id
_entity_poly.type
_entity_poly.pdbx_seq_one_letter_code
_entity_poly.pdbx_strand_id
1 'polypeptide(L)'
;MNKPAFLITIDTEGDNLWQNHDRITTENTRFLPRFQALCEKYAFKPVYLTNYEMAVDPQYVEFARDVIARGAGEVGMHLHAWNSPPLTPLTDDDWRHKPYLIEYPADQIRAKVDHMTKLLEDAFQTKMLSHRAGRWLSTNITPSCCWNMVIRSTVR
;
A
#
# COMPACT_ATOMS: atom_id res chain seq x y z
N MET A 1 12.73 26.21 -16.75
CA MET A 1 11.29 26.01 -16.46
C MET A 1 11.13 24.66 -15.80
N ASN A 2 10.57 24.60 -14.59
CA ASN A 2 10.20 23.33 -13.97
C ASN A 2 9.00 22.77 -14.74
N LYS A 3 9.15 21.58 -15.35
CA LYS A 3 8.01 20.88 -15.95
C LYS A 3 7.06 20.45 -14.82
N PRO A 4 5.74 20.48 -15.02
CA PRO A 4 4.80 19.95 -14.03
C PRO A 4 5.05 18.45 -13.83
N ALA A 5 5.04 18.00 -12.58
CA ALA A 5 5.10 16.58 -12.26
C ALA A 5 3.71 15.95 -12.40
N PHE A 6 3.65 14.75 -12.98
CA PHE A 6 2.44 13.96 -13.08
C PHE A 6 2.72 12.57 -12.53
N LEU A 7 1.91 12.13 -11.56
CA LEU A 7 2.07 10.86 -10.85
C LEU A 7 0.77 10.07 -10.93
N ILE A 8 0.90 8.79 -11.26
CA ILE A 8 -0.21 7.83 -11.24
C ILE A 8 0.01 6.91 -10.04
N THR A 9 -0.97 6.85 -9.15
CA THR A 9 -0.94 5.97 -7.98
C THR A 9 -2.20 5.14 -7.95
N ILE A 10 -2.08 3.85 -7.68
CA ILE A 10 -3.20 2.92 -7.53
C ILE A 10 -3.16 2.35 -6.13
N ASP A 11 -4.21 2.60 -5.34
CA ASP A 11 -4.39 1.93 -4.06
C ASP A 11 -4.91 0.53 -4.34
N THR A 12 -4.01 -0.45 -4.28
CA THR A 12 -4.34 -1.86 -4.46
C THR A 12 -4.77 -2.42 -3.12
N GLU A 13 -6.09 -2.62 -3.01
CA GLU A 13 -6.77 -3.14 -1.83
C GLU A 13 -7.47 -4.45 -2.13
N GLY A 14 -7.73 -5.28 -1.11
CA GLY A 14 -8.58 -6.46 -1.26
C GLY A 14 -10.03 -6.13 -1.65
N ASP A 15 -10.69 -7.06 -2.32
CA ASP A 15 -12.04 -6.90 -2.85
C ASP A 15 -13.05 -6.61 -1.74
N ASN A 16 -13.82 -5.54 -1.90
CA ASN A 16 -14.88 -5.13 -0.97
C ASN A 16 -14.40 -5.03 0.49
N LEU A 17 -13.13 -4.68 0.72
CA LEU A 17 -12.51 -4.51 2.05
C LEU A 17 -13.36 -3.69 3.03
N TRP A 18 -14.10 -2.71 2.51
CA TRP A 18 -14.93 -1.81 3.29
C TRP A 18 -16.23 -2.44 3.82
N GLN A 19 -16.69 -3.53 3.21
CA GLN A 19 -17.98 -4.16 3.47
C GLN A 19 -17.87 -5.59 4.00
N ASN A 20 -16.77 -6.30 3.71
CA ASN A 20 -16.64 -7.73 4.00
C ASN A 20 -15.69 -7.97 5.18
N HIS A 21 -16.19 -8.66 6.21
CA HIS A 21 -15.46 -9.00 7.43
C HIS A 21 -14.91 -10.43 7.48
N ASP A 22 -15.40 -11.34 6.64
CA ASP A 22 -15.14 -12.78 6.80
C ASP A 22 -14.02 -13.26 5.89
N ARG A 23 -14.10 -12.87 4.61
CA ARG A 23 -13.13 -13.29 3.61
C ARG A 23 -12.95 -12.22 2.56
N ILE A 24 -11.80 -11.57 2.60
CA ILE A 24 -11.39 -10.62 1.57
C ILE A 24 -10.69 -11.39 0.45
N THR A 25 -11.19 -11.25 -0.76
CA THR A 25 -10.57 -11.83 -1.97
C THR A 25 -9.68 -10.80 -2.65
N THR A 26 -8.88 -11.22 -3.63
CA THR A 26 -8.01 -10.37 -4.44
C THR A 26 -8.21 -10.65 -5.93
N GLU A 27 -9.44 -10.94 -6.35
CA GLU A 27 -9.79 -11.20 -7.74
C GLU A 27 -9.52 -9.97 -8.62
N ASN A 28 -9.56 -8.77 -8.02
CA ASN A 28 -9.17 -7.53 -8.70
C ASN A 28 -7.71 -7.53 -9.22
N THR A 29 -6.80 -8.34 -8.65
CA THR A 29 -5.42 -8.52 -9.13
C THR A 29 -5.38 -8.83 -10.63
N ARG A 30 -6.33 -9.64 -11.12
CA ARG A 30 -6.38 -10.10 -12.51
C ARG A 30 -6.59 -8.99 -13.53
N PHE A 31 -7.04 -7.81 -13.09
CA PHE A 31 -7.26 -6.66 -13.97
C PHE A 31 -6.07 -5.71 -14.05
N LEU A 32 -5.10 -5.82 -13.14
CA LEU A 32 -3.91 -4.96 -13.07
C LEU A 32 -3.01 -5.06 -14.32
N PRO A 33 -2.76 -6.23 -14.93
CA PRO A 33 -1.92 -6.32 -16.12
C PRO A 33 -2.41 -5.47 -17.29
N ARG A 34 -3.73 -5.37 -17.49
CA ARG A 34 -4.32 -4.53 -18.54
C ARG A 34 -4.03 -3.04 -18.30
N PHE A 35 -4.13 -2.61 -17.04
CA PHE A 35 -3.83 -1.22 -16.68
C PHE A 35 -2.33 -0.92 -16.80
N GLN A 36 -1.46 -1.83 -16.34
CA GLN A 36 -0.02 -1.72 -16.48
C GLN A 36 0.40 -1.59 -17.96
N ALA A 37 -0.15 -2.44 -18.84
CA ALA A 37 0.11 -2.35 -20.27
C ALA A 37 -0.31 -1.00 -20.89
N LEU A 38 -1.40 -0.41 -20.38
CA LEU A 38 -1.83 0.93 -20.78
C LEU A 38 -0.84 2.00 -20.32
N CYS A 39 -0.38 1.95 -19.07
CA CYS A 39 0.64 2.86 -18.56
C CYS A 39 1.94 2.78 -19.39
N GLU A 40 2.42 1.56 -19.67
CA GLU A 40 3.62 1.32 -20.47
C GLU A 40 3.50 1.85 -21.90
N LYS A 41 2.33 1.68 -22.53
CA LYS A 41 2.04 2.24 -23.86
C LYS A 41 2.27 3.76 -23.92
N TYR A 42 2.02 4.47 -22.82
CA TYR A 42 2.21 5.91 -22.71
C TYR A 42 3.46 6.29 -21.90
N ALA A 43 4.37 5.33 -21.65
CA ALA A 43 5.61 5.51 -20.89
C ALA A 43 5.41 6.04 -19.45
N PHE A 44 4.26 5.75 -18.84
CA PHE A 44 4.02 6.05 -17.43
C PHE A 44 4.46 4.90 -16.53
N LYS A 45 5.01 5.25 -15.37
CA LYS A 45 5.40 4.31 -14.31
C LYS A 45 4.48 4.52 -13.10
N PRO A 46 3.42 3.71 -12.94
CA PRO A 46 2.52 3.85 -11.80
C PRO A 46 3.19 3.40 -10.50
N VAL A 47 2.70 3.94 -9.38
CA VAL A 47 3.00 3.45 -8.03
C VAL A 47 1.81 2.65 -7.51
N TYR A 48 2.02 1.37 -7.22
CA TYR A 48 1.03 0.47 -6.63
C TYR A 48 1.15 0.51 -5.10
N LEU A 49 0.23 1.21 -4.46
CA LEU A 49 0.15 1.37 -3.01
C LEU A 49 -0.59 0.16 -2.43
N THR A 50 0.16 -0.74 -1.81
CA THR A 50 -0.22 -2.12 -1.50
C THR A 50 -0.67 -2.28 -0.06
N ASN A 51 -1.87 -2.83 0.14
CA ASN A 51 -2.36 -3.19 1.47
C ASN A 51 -2.00 -4.64 1.86
N TYR A 52 -2.39 -5.04 3.07
CA TYR A 52 -2.04 -6.36 3.62
C TYR A 52 -2.54 -7.52 2.74
N GLU A 53 -3.81 -7.51 2.32
CA GLU A 53 -4.39 -8.61 1.54
C GLU A 53 -3.68 -8.79 0.20
N MET A 54 -3.36 -7.68 -0.48
CA MET A 54 -2.62 -7.72 -1.74
C MET A 54 -1.17 -8.18 -1.52
N ALA A 55 -0.53 -7.79 -0.41
CA ALA A 55 0.84 -8.18 -0.10
C ALA A 55 1.02 -9.69 0.17
N VAL A 56 -0.05 -10.38 0.58
CA VAL A 56 -0.05 -11.84 0.81
C VAL A 56 -0.66 -12.63 -0.35
N ASP A 57 -1.19 -11.97 -1.39
CA ASP A 57 -1.71 -12.62 -2.59
C ASP A 57 -0.56 -13.04 -3.54
N PRO A 58 -0.35 -14.35 -3.79
CA PRO A 58 0.72 -14.79 -4.68
C PRO A 58 0.60 -14.24 -6.11
N GLN A 59 -0.62 -14.06 -6.63
CA GLN A 59 -0.83 -13.54 -7.99
C GLN A 59 -0.41 -12.07 -8.07
N TYR A 60 -0.77 -11.28 -7.06
CA TYR A 60 -0.36 -9.89 -6.97
C TYR A 60 1.15 -9.77 -6.80
N VAL A 61 1.74 -10.60 -5.94
CA VAL A 61 3.18 -10.61 -5.70
C VAL A 61 3.96 -10.92 -6.97
N GLU A 62 3.52 -11.91 -7.75
CA GLU A 62 4.10 -12.23 -9.06
C GLU A 62 4.01 -11.05 -10.03
N PHE A 63 2.82 -10.46 -10.17
CA PHE A 63 2.59 -9.29 -11.02
C PHE A 63 3.49 -8.11 -10.65
N ALA A 64 3.52 -7.73 -9.37
CA ALA A 64 4.25 -6.56 -8.92
C ALA A 64 5.77 -6.78 -8.98
N ARG A 65 6.26 -8.01 -8.74
CA ARG A 65 7.68 -8.36 -8.94
C ARG A 65 8.10 -8.19 -10.40
N ASP A 66 7.27 -8.61 -11.36
CA ASP A 66 7.55 -8.38 -12.79
C ASP A 66 7.63 -6.87 -13.10
N VAL A 67 6.66 -6.08 -12.64
CA VAL A 67 6.63 -4.63 -12.85
C VAL A 67 7.89 -3.95 -12.29
N ILE A 68 8.31 -4.33 -11.07
CA ILE A 68 9.53 -3.82 -10.43
C ILE A 68 10.77 -4.24 -11.23
N ALA A 69 10.88 -5.52 -11.59
CA ALA A 69 12.04 -6.06 -12.30
C ALA A 69 12.27 -5.39 -13.66
N ARG A 70 11.18 -4.99 -14.34
CA ARG A 70 11.23 -4.26 -15.61
C ARG A 70 11.42 -2.75 -15.44
N GLY A 71 11.45 -2.23 -14.20
CA GLY A 71 11.51 -0.80 -13.92
C GLY A 71 10.30 -0.03 -14.45
N ALA A 72 9.16 -0.71 -14.59
CA ALA A 72 7.93 -0.23 -15.21
C ALA A 72 6.92 0.34 -14.18
N GLY A 73 7.26 0.30 -12.90
CA GLY A 73 6.46 0.85 -11.81
C GLY A 73 7.18 0.71 -10.46
N GLU A 74 6.50 1.14 -9.40
CA GLU A 74 6.97 1.07 -8.01
C GLU A 74 5.88 0.43 -7.14
N VAL A 75 6.29 -0.22 -6.05
CA VAL A 75 5.38 -0.63 -4.97
C VAL A 75 5.63 0.25 -3.74
N GLY A 76 4.55 0.75 -3.16
CA GLY A 76 4.55 1.47 -1.88
C GLY A 76 3.59 0.86 -0.87
N MET A 77 3.66 1.34 0.37
CA MET A 77 2.82 0.85 1.46
C MET A 77 1.46 1.56 1.51
N HIS A 78 0.38 0.80 1.63
CA HIS A 78 -0.98 1.28 1.89
C HIS A 78 -1.63 0.58 3.09
N LEU A 79 -1.37 1.10 4.28
CA LEU A 79 -1.77 0.43 5.52
C LEU A 79 -3.18 0.83 5.97
N HIS A 80 -4.02 -0.18 6.23
CA HIS A 80 -5.32 -0.05 6.88
C HIS A 80 -5.27 -0.59 8.30
N ALA A 81 -5.32 0.29 9.30
CA ALA A 81 -4.94 -0.07 10.67
C ALA A 81 -5.81 -1.17 11.30
N TRP A 82 -7.11 -1.18 11.01
CA TRP A 82 -8.05 -2.17 11.55
C TRP A 82 -7.84 -3.59 10.99
N ASN A 83 -7.22 -3.73 9.81
CA ASN A 83 -7.06 -5.02 9.12
C ASN A 83 -5.59 -5.40 8.84
N SER A 84 -4.63 -4.59 9.26
CA SER A 84 -3.21 -4.87 9.07
C SER A 84 -2.60 -5.39 10.39
N PRO A 85 -1.95 -6.56 10.39
CA PRO A 85 -1.28 -7.08 11.57
C PRO A 85 -0.18 -6.12 12.11
N PRO A 86 0.12 -6.16 13.42
CA PRO A 86 -0.59 -6.92 14.45
C PRO A 86 -2.01 -6.39 14.70
N LEU A 87 -2.98 -7.30 14.85
CA LEU A 87 -4.37 -6.93 15.12
C LEU A 87 -4.55 -6.69 16.62
N THR A 88 -4.82 -5.43 16.98
CA THR A 88 -5.13 -5.01 18.35
C THR A 88 -6.43 -4.21 18.26
N PRO A 89 -7.53 -4.66 18.88
CA PRO A 89 -8.78 -3.91 18.85
C PRO A 89 -8.63 -2.54 19.53
N LEU A 90 -9.11 -1.48 18.88
CA LEU A 90 -9.20 -0.15 19.47
C LEU A 90 -10.61 0.19 19.97
N THR A 91 -11.63 -0.40 19.35
CA THR A 91 -13.05 -0.25 19.67
C THR A 91 -13.71 -1.61 19.90
N ASP A 92 -14.99 -1.61 20.28
CA ASP A 92 -15.77 -2.84 20.44
C ASP A 92 -16.03 -3.55 19.10
N ASP A 93 -15.87 -2.85 17.96
CA ASP A 93 -16.04 -3.40 16.60
C ASP A 93 -15.23 -2.58 15.57
N ASP A 94 -13.94 -2.90 15.45
CA ASP A 94 -13.04 -2.20 14.52
C ASP A 94 -13.42 -2.40 13.04
N TRP A 95 -14.17 -3.45 12.70
CA TRP A 95 -14.69 -3.64 11.35
C TRP A 95 -15.82 -2.68 11.04
N ARG A 96 -16.62 -2.30 12.03
CA ARG A 96 -17.64 -1.26 11.89
C ARG A 96 -17.03 0.14 11.94
N HIS A 97 -16.17 0.40 12.92
CA HIS A 97 -15.64 1.75 13.19
C HIS A 97 -14.44 2.11 12.30
N LYS A 98 -13.68 1.11 11.84
CA LYS A 98 -12.50 1.24 10.96
C LYS A 98 -11.53 2.30 11.47
N PRO A 99 -11.03 2.19 12.71
CA PRO A 99 -10.18 3.23 13.29
C PRO A 99 -8.99 3.56 12.40
N TYR A 100 -8.66 4.84 12.34
CA TYR A 100 -7.50 5.36 11.65
C TYR A 100 -6.23 4.98 12.39
N LEU A 101 -5.13 4.82 11.65
CA LEU A 101 -3.83 4.50 12.24
C LEU A 101 -3.44 5.47 13.37
N ILE A 102 -3.77 6.76 13.21
CA ILE A 102 -3.42 7.82 14.17
C ILE A 102 -4.18 7.74 15.50
N GLU A 103 -5.25 6.93 15.58
CA GLU A 103 -6.02 6.73 16.81
C GLU A 103 -5.38 5.65 17.70
N TYR A 104 -4.42 4.89 17.17
CA TYR A 104 -3.71 3.87 17.92
C TYR A 104 -2.59 4.46 18.78
N PRO A 105 -2.25 3.82 19.91
CA PRO A 105 -1.04 4.12 20.67
C PRO A 105 0.24 4.07 19.80
N ALA A 106 1.22 4.92 20.11
CA ALA A 106 2.41 5.11 19.28
C ALA A 106 3.24 3.83 19.06
N ASP A 107 3.30 2.95 20.05
CA ASP A 107 3.91 1.62 19.96
C ASP A 107 3.18 0.70 18.97
N GLN A 108 1.85 0.75 18.95
CA GLN A 108 1.04 -0.02 18.01
C GLN A 108 1.14 0.53 16.58
N ILE A 109 1.20 1.85 16.41
CA ILE A 109 1.48 2.48 15.12
C ILE A 109 2.80 1.96 14.56
N ARG A 110 3.88 1.99 15.37
CA ARG A 110 5.20 1.49 14.96
C ARG A 110 5.15 0.01 14.60
N ALA A 111 4.56 -0.83 15.46
CA ALA A 111 4.48 -2.26 15.21
C ALA A 111 3.75 -2.60 13.90
N LYS A 112 2.66 -1.88 13.58
CA LYS A 112 1.92 -2.03 12.31
C LYS A 112 2.74 -1.59 11.10
N VAL A 113 3.40 -0.44 11.20
CA VAL A 113 4.28 0.07 10.12
C VAL A 113 5.47 -0.85 9.90
N ASP A 114 6.14 -1.32 10.95
CA ASP A 114 7.28 -2.21 10.88
C ASP A 114 6.88 -3.57 10.27
N HIS A 115 5.74 -4.11 10.69
CA HIS A 115 5.20 -5.35 10.14
C HIS A 115 4.93 -5.22 8.64
N MET A 116 4.16 -4.20 8.23
CA MET A 116 3.84 -3.99 6.81
C MET A 116 5.08 -3.69 5.99
N THR A 117 6.02 -2.89 6.50
CA THR A 117 7.30 -2.64 5.85
C THR A 117 8.04 -3.95 5.60
N LYS A 118 8.22 -4.77 6.63
CA LYS A 118 8.91 -6.06 6.52
C LYS A 118 8.20 -6.99 5.54
N LEU A 119 6.88 -7.11 5.63
CA LEU A 119 6.09 -7.95 4.73
C LEU A 119 6.29 -7.56 3.27
N LEU A 120 6.18 -6.26 2.95
CA LEU A 120 6.34 -5.76 1.59
C LEU A 120 7.79 -5.92 1.11
N GLU A 121 8.78 -5.61 1.93
CA GLU A 121 10.20 -5.77 1.55
C GLU A 121 10.57 -7.23 1.33
N ASP A 122 10.08 -8.15 2.17
CA ASP A 122 10.27 -9.59 2.00
C ASP A 122 9.50 -10.10 0.76
N ALA A 123 8.29 -9.61 0.51
CA ALA A 123 7.48 -10.00 -0.64
C ALA A 123 8.09 -9.49 -1.97
N PHE A 124 8.57 -8.26 -2.04
CA PHE A 124 9.02 -7.64 -3.29
C PHE A 124 10.53 -7.59 -3.47
N GLN A 125 11.29 -7.96 -2.43
CA GLN A 125 12.76 -7.95 -2.42
C GLN A 125 13.35 -6.57 -2.79
N THR A 126 12.66 -5.51 -2.40
CA THR A 126 13.06 -4.12 -2.61
C THR A 126 12.66 -3.27 -1.41
N LYS A 127 13.36 -2.15 -1.20
CA LYS A 127 13.06 -1.22 -0.11
C LYS A 127 11.75 -0.49 -0.36
N MET A 128 10.93 -0.36 0.68
CA MET A 128 9.71 0.42 0.60
C MET A 128 10.06 1.91 0.73
N LEU A 129 9.79 2.66 -0.33
CA LEU A 129 10.18 4.07 -0.44
C LEU A 129 8.99 5.03 -0.49
N SER A 130 7.78 4.53 -0.71
CA SER A 130 6.56 5.32 -0.77
C SER A 130 5.50 4.77 0.18
N HIS A 131 4.66 5.67 0.69
CA HIS A 131 3.60 5.34 1.62
C HIS A 131 2.40 6.27 1.40
N ARG A 132 1.20 5.70 1.50
CA ARG A 132 -0.05 6.43 1.65
C ARG A 132 -0.84 5.80 2.77
N ALA A 133 -1.19 6.58 3.78
CA ALA A 133 -2.05 6.10 4.85
C ALA A 133 -3.42 5.72 4.30
N GLY A 134 -3.98 4.61 4.78
CA GLY A 134 -5.38 4.27 4.55
C GLY A 134 -6.27 5.45 4.93
N ARG A 135 -7.24 5.78 4.07
CA ARG A 135 -8.18 6.89 4.29
C ARG A 135 -7.55 8.29 4.40
N TRP A 136 -6.35 8.50 3.86
CA TRP A 136 -5.73 9.81 3.61
C TRP A 136 -5.39 10.66 4.86
N LEU A 137 -5.36 10.08 6.06
CA LEU A 137 -5.04 10.81 7.29
C LEU A 137 -3.58 10.68 7.68
N SER A 138 -2.96 11.81 8.03
CA SER A 138 -1.58 11.88 8.52
C SER A 138 -1.49 12.86 9.70
N THR A 139 -0.66 12.52 10.70
CA THR A 139 -0.28 13.40 11.83
C THR A 139 1.23 13.38 12.00
N ASN A 140 1.82 14.22 12.87
CA ASN A 140 3.28 14.29 13.09
C ASN A 140 3.95 12.96 13.49
N ILE A 141 3.19 11.98 13.99
CA ILE A 141 3.68 10.65 14.36
C ILE A 141 3.87 9.77 13.11
N THR A 142 3.06 9.94 12.08
CA THR A 142 3.12 9.15 10.84
C THR A 142 4.45 9.35 10.10
N PRO A 143 4.96 10.58 9.90
CA PRO A 143 6.31 10.80 9.40
C PRO A 143 7.38 10.17 10.30
N SER A 144 7.22 10.20 11.64
CA SER A 144 8.18 9.62 12.60
C SER A 144 8.44 8.11 12.39
N CYS A 145 7.40 7.38 11.98
CA CYS A 145 7.49 5.94 11.70
C CYS A 145 7.76 5.66 10.21
N CYS A 146 7.37 6.58 9.33
CA CYS A 146 7.52 6.46 7.88
C CYS A 146 8.66 7.34 7.32
N TRP A 147 9.68 7.74 8.11
CA TRP A 147 10.67 8.77 7.71
C TRP A 147 11.41 8.46 6.40
N ASN A 148 11.49 7.18 6.02
CA ASN A 148 12.12 6.74 4.77
C ASN A 148 11.12 6.50 3.62
N MET A 149 9.81 6.62 3.86
CA MET A 149 8.74 6.37 2.90
C MET A 149 8.02 7.68 2.53
N VAL A 150 8.47 8.32 1.47
CA VAL A 150 7.81 9.48 0.86
C VAL A 150 7.56 9.11 -0.58
N ILE A 151 6.35 9.34 -1.12
CA ILE A 151 6.11 9.15 -2.56
C ILE A 151 7.17 9.96 -3.33
N ARG A 152 8.18 9.27 -3.85
CA ARG A 152 9.25 9.90 -4.62
C ARG A 152 8.74 9.96 -6.04
N SER A 153 8.59 11.16 -6.56
CA SER A 153 8.47 11.37 -8.00
C SER A 153 9.77 10.88 -8.65
N THR A 154 9.77 9.66 -9.16
CA THR A 154 10.82 9.12 -10.03
C THR A 154 10.65 9.59 -11.48
N VAL A 155 9.89 10.67 -11.72
CA VAL A 155 9.89 11.41 -12.99
C VAL A 155 11.26 12.08 -13.17
N ARG A 156 12.19 11.33 -13.77
CA ARG A 156 13.27 11.89 -14.60
C ARG A 156 13.02 11.47 -16.03
#